data_AF-A0A2D5VGJ7-F1
#
_entry.id   AF-A0A2D5VGJ7-F1
#
_cell.length_a   1.000
_cell.length_b   1.000
_cell.length_c   1.000
_cell.angle_alpha   90.00
_cell.angle_beta   90.00
_cell.angle_gamma   90.00
#
_symmetry.space_group_name_H-M   'P 1'
#
loop_
_entity.id
_entity.type
_entity.pdbx_description
1 polymer ?
#
loop_
_entity_poly.entity_id
_entity_poly.type
_entity_poly.pdbx_seq_one_letter_code
_entity_poly.pdbx_strand_id
1 'polypeptide(L)'
;MVSHENEWLKVLATGERMVELLPLEPEIKDTPTARARTIIGQIQFEEVGFRYQRTRGANRGKPKIRPSETMALVGPSGVGKTTLVGLVFHDVRRRGASSMAST
;
A
#
# COMPACT_ATOMS: atom_id res chain seq x y z
N MET A 1 15.39 10.58 -45.33
CA MET A 1 15.41 11.83 -44.55
C MET A 1 14.04 12.03 -43.89
N VAL A 2 13.66 11.15 -42.94
CA VAL A 2 12.37 11.22 -42.17
C VAL A 2 12.56 10.67 -40.72
N SER A 3 13.77 10.23 -40.35
CA SER A 3 14.00 9.49 -39.09
C SER A 3 13.95 10.36 -37.83
N HIS A 4 14.31 11.64 -37.90
CA HIS A 4 14.35 12.53 -36.74
C HIS A 4 12.99 13.16 -36.38
N GLU A 5 12.06 13.25 -37.33
CA GLU A 5 10.73 13.87 -37.10
C GLU A 5 9.89 13.03 -36.11
N ASN A 6 9.98 11.71 -36.22
CA ASN A 6 9.34 10.79 -35.27
C ASN A 6 9.96 10.83 -33.86
N GLU A 7 11.23 11.19 -33.73
CA GLU A 7 11.84 11.37 -32.41
C GLU A 7 11.30 12.62 -31.71
N TRP A 8 11.15 13.72 -32.44
CA TRP A 8 10.59 14.96 -31.89
C TRP A 8 9.16 14.79 -31.40
N LEU A 9 8.32 14.08 -32.16
CA LEU A 9 6.96 13.76 -31.72
C LEU A 9 6.93 12.92 -30.43
N LYS A 10 7.89 12.00 -30.26
CA LYS A 10 8.01 11.20 -29.03
C LYS A 10 8.47 12.05 -27.84
N VAL A 11 9.40 12.98 -28.05
CA VAL A 11 9.88 13.89 -27.00
C VAL A 11 8.72 14.77 -26.53
N LEU A 12 7.96 15.35 -27.46
CA LEU A 12 6.78 16.16 -27.13
C LEU A 12 5.73 15.35 -26.35
N ALA A 13 5.37 14.16 -26.84
CA ALA A 13 4.39 13.29 -26.17
C ALA A 13 4.86 12.75 -24.81
N THR A 14 6.17 12.72 -24.55
CA THR A 14 6.72 12.35 -23.24
C THR A 14 6.76 13.54 -22.30
N GLY A 15 7.08 14.73 -22.83
CA GLY A 15 7.05 15.99 -22.09
C GLY A 15 5.65 16.33 -21.58
N GLU A 16 4.61 16.17 -22.41
CA GLU A 16 3.22 16.37 -21.99
C GLU A 16 2.83 15.46 -20.81
N ARG A 17 3.15 14.16 -20.91
CA ARG A 17 2.91 13.20 -19.81
C ARG A 17 3.70 13.55 -18.54
N MET A 18 4.92 14.07 -18.66
CA MET A 18 5.66 14.53 -17.48
C MET A 18 4.98 15.71 -16.79
N VAL A 19 4.49 16.69 -17.56
CA VAL A 19 3.77 17.84 -17.03
C VAL A 19 2.47 17.41 -16.35
N GLU A 20 1.76 16.41 -16.88
CA GLU A 20 0.56 15.82 -16.26
C GLU A 20 0.84 15.18 -14.90
N LEU A 21 2.07 14.68 -14.65
CA LEU A 21 2.44 14.06 -13.37
C LEU A 21 2.75 15.08 -12.28
N LEU A 22 3.23 16.28 -12.64
CA LEU A 22 3.64 17.31 -11.66
C LEU A 22 2.56 17.71 -10.65
N PRO A 23 1.28 17.91 -11.03
CA PRO A 23 0.24 18.30 -10.08
C PRO A 23 -0.37 17.13 -9.31
N LEU A 24 0.05 15.88 -9.57
CA LEU A 24 -0.53 14.73 -8.89
C LEU A 24 -0.16 14.74 -7.40
N GLU A 25 -1.19 14.73 -6.56
CA GLU A 25 -0.99 14.59 -5.12
C GLU A 25 -0.75 13.12 -4.75
N PRO A 26 0.15 12.84 -3.79
CA PRO A 26 0.32 11.49 -3.25
C PRO A 26 -1.01 10.96 -2.70
N GLU A 27 -1.33 9.69 -3.00
CA GLU A 27 -2.52 9.03 -2.43
C GLU A 27 -2.39 8.89 -0.91
N ILE A 28 -1.18 8.66 -0.42
CA ILE A 28 -0.86 8.55 1.01
C ILE A 28 -0.35 9.90 1.47
N LYS A 29 -1.08 10.52 2.40
CA LYS A 29 -0.72 11.81 3.00
C LYS A 29 -0.60 11.65 4.50
N ASP A 30 0.42 12.26 5.08
CA ASP A 30 0.54 12.35 6.53
C ASP A 30 -0.61 13.18 7.12
N THR A 31 -1.05 12.82 8.32
CA THR A 31 -2.01 13.62 9.06
C THR A 31 -1.38 14.96 9.48
N PRO A 32 -2.14 16.08 9.58
CA PRO A 32 -1.60 17.37 10.03
C PRO A 32 -0.96 17.34 11.42
N THR A 33 -1.29 16.32 12.22
CA THR A 33 -0.77 16.10 13.57
C THR A 33 0.34 15.05 13.63
N ALA A 34 0.84 14.57 12.48
CA ALA A 34 1.90 13.58 12.44
C ALA A 34 3.16 14.13 13.14
N ARG A 35 3.74 13.31 14.02
CA ARG A 35 4.98 13.63 14.74
C ARG A 35 5.88 12.40 14.71
N ALA A 36 7.18 12.64 14.57
CA ALA A 36 8.16 11.59 14.79
C ALA A 36 8.02 11.05 16.22
N ARG A 37 8.00 9.72 16.35
CA ARG A 37 7.94 9.03 17.64
C ARG A 37 9.05 8.00 17.70
N THR A 38 9.57 7.77 18.89
CA THR A 38 10.44 6.63 19.16
C THR A 38 9.64 5.34 18.94
N ILE A 39 10.13 4.47 18.07
CA ILE A 39 9.51 3.19 17.77
C ILE A 39 10.03 2.15 18.75
N ILE A 40 9.14 1.52 19.52
CA ILE A 40 9.49 0.49 20.52
C ILE A 40 9.46 -0.95 19.96
N GLY A 41 9.08 -1.12 18.68
CA GLY A 41 9.08 -2.42 18.01
C GLY A 41 7.87 -3.32 18.26
N GLN A 42 6.81 -2.82 18.91
CA GLN A 42 5.55 -3.55 19.03
C GLN A 42 4.73 -3.46 17.74
N ILE A 43 4.25 -4.60 17.22
CA ILE A 43 3.43 -4.67 16.00
C ILE A 43 2.09 -5.36 16.33
N GLN A 44 0.98 -4.75 15.93
CA GLN A 44 -0.37 -5.29 16.12
C GLN A 44 -1.17 -5.18 14.83
N PHE A 45 -1.64 -6.32 14.32
CA PHE A 45 -2.53 -6.38 13.17
C PHE A 45 -3.98 -6.36 13.66
N GLU A 46 -4.76 -5.36 13.24
CA GLU A 46 -6.17 -5.22 13.59
C GLU A 46 -7.04 -5.42 12.36
N GLU A 47 -7.74 -6.55 12.31
CA GLU A 47 -8.74 -6.85 11.26
C GLU A 47 -8.18 -6.72 9.85
N VAL A 48 -6.97 -7.24 9.67
CA VAL A 48 -6.29 -7.15 8.39
C VAL A 48 -6.92 -8.13 7.42
N GLY A 49 -7.39 -7.58 6.30
CA GLY A 49 -7.85 -8.33 5.14
C GLY A 49 -7.30 -7.68 3.88
N PHE A 50 -6.58 -8.45 3.07
CA PHE A 50 -6.04 -7.99 1.79
C PHE A 50 -6.44 -8.97 0.69
N ARG A 51 -6.60 -8.45 -0.53
CA ARG A 51 -7.04 -9.23 -1.68
C ARG A 51 -6.47 -8.64 -2.96
N TYR A 52 -5.63 -9.40 -3.67
CA TYR A 52 -5.04 -8.97 -4.95
C TYR A 52 -6.02 -9.12 -6.13
N GLN A 53 -6.94 -10.09 -6.09
CA GLN A 53 -7.95 -10.34 -7.13
C GLN A 53 -9.28 -10.69 -6.48
N ARG A 54 -10.41 -10.29 -7.09
CA ARG A 54 -11.77 -10.40 -6.51
C ARG A 54 -12.16 -11.82 -6.03
N THR A 55 -11.45 -12.87 -6.44
CA THR A 55 -11.79 -14.28 -6.24
C THR A 55 -11.04 -15.00 -5.12
N ARG A 56 -9.98 -14.44 -4.51
CA ARG A 56 -9.27 -15.12 -3.40
C ARG A 56 -9.56 -14.46 -2.06
N GLY A 57 -9.98 -15.28 -1.08
CA GLY A 57 -10.34 -14.85 0.27
C GLY A 57 -9.14 -14.28 1.03
N ALA A 58 -9.42 -13.26 1.84
CA ALA A 58 -8.42 -12.61 2.68
C ALA A 58 -8.15 -13.47 3.94
N ASN A 59 -6.87 -13.64 4.27
CA ASN A 59 -6.46 -14.22 5.54
C ASN A 59 -6.82 -13.23 6.68
N ARG A 60 -7.64 -13.66 7.64
CA ARG A 60 -8.11 -12.84 8.77
C ARG A 60 -7.30 -13.17 10.02
N GLY A 61 -6.06 -12.69 10.08
CA GLY A 61 -5.21 -12.83 11.26
C GLY A 61 -5.21 -11.55 12.11
N LYS A 62 -5.12 -11.69 13.44
CA LYS A 62 -4.77 -10.60 14.37
C LYS A 62 -3.43 -10.87 15.10
N PRO A 63 -2.33 -11.21 14.40
CA PRO A 63 -1.06 -11.47 15.07
C PRO A 63 -0.57 -10.23 15.83
N LYS A 64 0.07 -10.48 16.97
CA LYS A 64 0.72 -9.48 17.80
C LYS A 64 2.17 -9.90 17.99
N ILE A 65 3.10 -8.98 17.81
CA ILE A 65 4.53 -9.19 17.95
C ILE A 65 5.01 -8.18 19.00
N ARG A 66 5.58 -8.68 20.09
CA ARG A 66 6.13 -7.89 21.18
C ARG A 66 7.50 -7.31 20.79
N PRO A 67 7.96 -6.26 21.47
CA PRO A 67 9.34 -5.81 21.34
C PRO A 67 10.31 -6.98 21.51
N SER A 68 11.30 -7.06 20.63
CA SER A 68 12.33 -8.11 20.61
C SER A 68 11.81 -9.54 20.40
N GLU A 69 10.55 -9.71 19.95
CA GLU A 69 9.98 -11.00 19.57
C GLU A 69 10.22 -11.31 18.09
N THR A 70 10.58 -12.56 17.80
CA THR A 70 10.71 -13.07 16.43
C THR A 70 9.52 -13.96 16.11
N MET A 71 8.75 -13.58 15.10
CA MET A 71 7.63 -14.39 14.58
C MET A 71 7.96 -14.95 13.19
N ALA A 72 7.86 -16.26 13.02
CA ALA A 72 8.03 -16.92 11.73
C ALA A 72 6.69 -17.01 10.99
N LEU A 73 6.69 -16.60 9.71
CA LEU A 73 5.54 -16.75 8.81
C LEU A 73 5.75 -17.97 7.91
N VAL A 74 5.01 -19.05 8.18
CA VAL A 74 5.14 -20.32 7.45
C VAL A 74 3.83 -20.65 6.74
N GLY A 75 3.91 -21.22 5.53
CA GLY A 75 2.76 -21.70 4.79
C GLY A 75 3.00 -21.83 3.27
N PRO A 76 2.02 -22.33 2.51
CA PRO A 76 2.13 -22.52 1.06
C PRO A 76 2.38 -21.22 0.28
N SER A 77 2.94 -21.31 -0.92
CA SER A 77 3.09 -20.15 -1.81
C SER A 77 1.72 -19.52 -2.13
N GLY A 78 1.67 -18.19 -2.24
CA GLY A 78 0.43 -17.47 -2.60
C GLY A 78 -0.60 -17.25 -1.49
N VAL A 79 -0.33 -17.66 -0.23
CA VAL A 79 -1.21 -17.37 0.92
C VAL A 79 -1.08 -15.93 1.46
N GLY A 80 -0.17 -15.12 0.89
CA GLY A 80 -0.03 -13.71 1.24
C GLY A 80 1.00 -13.40 2.34
N LYS A 81 1.99 -14.27 2.57
CA LYS A 81 3.08 -14.05 3.56
C LYS A 81 3.86 -12.76 3.27
N THR A 82 4.34 -12.60 2.03
CA THR A 82 5.06 -11.39 1.59
C THR A 82 4.20 -10.14 1.73
N THR A 83 2.90 -10.26 1.48
CA THR A 83 1.95 -9.16 1.63
C THR A 83 1.82 -8.75 3.08
N LEU A 84 1.65 -9.71 4.00
CA LEU A 84 1.54 -9.43 5.43
C LEU A 84 2.80 -8.71 5.95
N VAL A 85 3.99 -9.08 5.48
CA VAL A 85 5.24 -8.37 5.80
C VAL A 85 5.22 -6.95 5.24
N GLY A 86 4.78 -6.76 3.99
CA GLY A 86 4.68 -5.44 3.37
C GLY A 86 3.74 -4.49 4.11
N LEU A 87 2.65 -5.00 4.70
CA LEU A 87 1.70 -4.20 5.49
C LEU A 87 2.30 -3.57 6.76
N VAL A 88 3.44 -4.08 7.24
CA VAL A 88 4.14 -3.45 8.37
C VAL A 88 4.78 -2.12 7.96
N PHE A 89 5.18 -2.01 6.69
CA PHE A 89 5.92 -0.86 6.15
C PHE A 89 5.05 0.09 5.34
N HIS A 90 3.95 -0.41 4.76
CA HIS A 90 3.09 0.35 3.89
C HIS A 90 1.75 0.65 4.55
N ASP A 91 1.34 1.91 4.46
CA ASP A 91 0.00 2.32 4.85
C ASP A 91 -1.03 1.67 3.92
N VAL A 92 -2.16 1.23 4.49
CA VAL A 92 -3.27 0.66 3.75
C VAL A 92 -4.55 1.40 4.07
N ARG A 93 -5.30 1.72 3.02
CA ARG A 93 -6.63 2.32 3.16
C ARG A 93 -7.51 1.44 4.05
N ARG A 94 -7.77 1.90 5.28
CA ARG A 94 -8.89 1.40 6.07
C ARG A 94 -10.17 1.73 5.29
N ARG A 95 -10.83 0.71 4.74
CA ARG A 95 -12.23 0.87 4.37
C ARG A 95 -12.99 1.09 5.67
N GLY A 96 -13.46 2.31 5.89
CA GLY A 96 -14.37 2.60 6.99
C GLY A 96 -15.54 1.62 6.96
N ALA A 97 -15.94 1.15 8.14
CA ALA A 97 -17.23 0.51 8.31
C ALA A 97 -18.32 1.52 7.90
N SER A 98 -18.77 1.44 6.65
CA SER A 98 -19.96 2.13 6.20
C SER A 98 -21.16 1.53 6.94
N SER A 99 -21.67 2.29 7.92
CA SER A 99 -23.04 2.25 8.44
C SER A 99 -23.71 0.87 8.57
N MET A 100 -23.55 0.23 9.72
CA MET A 100 -24.67 -0.48 10.36
C MET A 100 -25.32 0.51 11.34
N ALA A 101 -26.08 1.46 10.80
CA ALA A 101 -26.96 2.35 11.55
C ALA A 101 -28.09 2.79 10.64
N SER A 102 -29.02 1.87 10.39
CA SER A 102 -30.35 2.16 9.89
C SER A 102 -31.23 0.97 10.25
N THR A 103 -31.70 0.99 11.51
CA THR A 103 -33.01 0.48 11.89
C THR A 103 -34.03 1.53 11.48
#